data_AF-A0A935X9G1-F1
#
_entry.id   AF-A0A935X9G1-F1
#
_cell.length_a   1.000
_cell.length_b   1.000
_cell.length_c   1.000
_cell.angle_alpha   90.00
_cell.angle_beta   90.00
_cell.angle_gamma   90.00
#
_symmetry.space_group_name_H-M   'P 1'
#
loop_
_entity.id
_entity.type
_entity.pdbx_description
1 polymer ?
#
loop_
_entity_poly.entity_id
_entity_poly.type
_entity_poly.pdbx_seq_one_letter_code
_entity_poly.pdbx_strand_id
1 'polypeptide(L)'
;MGADTIVNRGDDDPAQLTRLRWLNSQLAADDGLVPPYTPMTVTGTTVGVLGRSLTFGPDGFPAAIRSYFTAGNTAIGTAPREVLAAPLRLVVRDSAGHDLAWRGAPATIAKRAAGAVGWTATRQSGALGMHVRAQMEFEGTTEYVVTLRAAQRTALGDVRLRSRCGRMRPNT
;
A
#
# COMPACT_ATOMS: atom_id res chain seq x y z
N MET A 1 -27.55 15.79 35.52
CA MET A 1 -26.39 15.59 36.42
C MET A 1 -25.17 15.99 35.63
N GLY A 2 -24.50 17.08 36.02
CA GLY A 2 -23.31 17.57 35.33
C GLY A 2 -22.17 16.58 35.55
N ALA A 3 -21.46 16.20 34.49
CA ALA A 3 -20.30 15.33 34.61
C ALA A 3 -19.23 16.04 35.43
N ASP A 4 -18.92 15.50 36.61
CA ASP A 4 -17.82 15.95 37.44
C ASP A 4 -16.53 15.74 36.65
N THR A 5 -15.89 16.84 36.25
CA THR A 5 -14.69 16.78 35.42
C THR A 5 -13.49 16.70 36.36
N ILE A 6 -12.84 15.54 36.39
CA ILE A 6 -11.61 15.34 37.16
C ILE A 6 -10.57 16.36 36.67
N VAL A 7 -9.93 17.05 37.61
CA VAL A 7 -8.84 18.01 37.33
C VAL A 7 -7.76 17.31 36.49
N ASN A 8 -7.26 17.99 35.46
CA ASN A 8 -6.29 17.44 34.50
C ASN A 8 -6.72 16.10 33.84
N ARG A 9 -8.01 15.75 33.89
CA ARG A 9 -8.55 14.44 33.47
C ARG A 9 -7.85 13.25 34.16
N GLY A 10 -7.28 13.47 35.34
CA GLY A 10 -6.48 12.50 36.10
C GLY A 10 -5.11 12.20 35.50
N ASP A 11 -4.62 13.00 34.55
CA ASP A 11 -3.32 12.78 33.89
C ASP A 11 -2.12 13.11 34.80
N ASP A 12 -2.37 13.71 35.95
CA ASP A 12 -1.40 14.06 36.99
C ASP A 12 -1.15 12.93 38.01
N ASP A 13 -1.92 11.84 37.95
CA ASP A 13 -1.65 10.58 38.67
C ASP A 13 -1.23 9.45 37.70
N PRO A 14 0.08 9.21 37.51
CA PRO A 14 0.59 8.18 36.61
C PRO A 14 0.08 6.77 36.93
N ALA A 15 -0.26 6.46 38.18
CA ALA A 15 -0.72 5.13 38.58
C ALA A 15 -2.06 4.74 37.94
N GLN A 16 -2.87 5.74 37.56
CA GLN A 16 -4.16 5.53 36.91
C GLN A 16 -4.05 5.25 35.40
N LEU A 17 -2.86 5.44 34.80
CA LEU A 17 -2.59 5.24 33.36
C LEU A 17 -3.54 6.00 32.41
N THR A 18 -4.23 7.02 32.90
CA THR A 18 -5.20 7.88 32.19
C THR A 18 -4.58 8.64 31.01
N ARG A 19 -3.26 8.81 30.99
CA ARG A 19 -2.50 9.34 29.85
C ARG A 19 -2.54 8.42 28.62
N LEU A 20 -2.86 7.13 28.78
CA LEU A 20 -2.95 6.15 27.69
C LEU A 20 -4.32 6.12 27.01
N ARG A 21 -5.14 7.17 27.13
CA ARG A 21 -6.46 7.27 26.46
C ARG A 21 -6.41 6.98 24.95
N TRP A 22 -5.28 7.24 24.31
CA TRP A 22 -5.06 6.95 22.90
C TRP A 22 -5.16 5.44 22.58
N LEU A 23 -4.89 4.54 23.53
CA LEU A 23 -5.01 3.09 23.36
C LEU A 23 -6.48 2.66 23.17
N ASN A 24 -7.41 3.42 23.75
CA ASN A 24 -8.85 3.21 23.60
C ASN A 24 -9.44 4.05 22.45
N SER A 25 -8.60 4.67 21.63
CA SER A 25 -9.05 5.51 20.51
C SER A 25 -9.63 4.65 19.40
N GLN A 26 -10.77 5.06 18.85
CA GLN A 26 -11.34 4.50 17.62
C GLN A 26 -10.91 5.26 16.37
N LEU A 27 -9.99 6.23 16.50
CA LEU A 27 -9.42 6.92 15.34
C LEU A 27 -8.66 5.91 14.47
N ALA A 28 -8.92 5.96 13.15
CA ALA A 28 -8.40 5.02 12.15
C ALA A 28 -8.83 3.54 12.37
N ALA A 29 -9.90 3.29 13.13
CA ALA A 29 -10.47 1.94 13.26
C ALA A 29 -11.31 1.53 12.03
N ASP A 30 -11.70 2.48 11.18
CA ASP A 30 -12.42 2.29 9.92
C ASP A 30 -11.69 2.98 8.76
N ASP A 31 -12.27 2.91 7.56
CA ASP A 31 -11.73 3.56 6.35
C ASP A 31 -12.02 5.08 6.30
N GLY A 32 -12.33 5.69 7.45
CA GLY A 32 -12.56 7.11 7.62
C GLY A 32 -11.26 7.92 7.60
N LEU A 33 -11.41 9.25 7.50
CA LEU A 33 -10.26 10.16 7.58
C LEU A 33 -10.06 10.63 9.01
N VAL A 34 -8.79 10.69 9.42
CA VAL A 34 -8.37 11.36 10.64
C VAL A 34 -7.75 12.69 10.25
N PRO A 35 -8.24 13.85 10.73
CA PRO A 35 -7.58 15.13 10.48
C PRO A 35 -6.11 15.08 10.95
N PRO A 36 -5.15 15.65 10.19
CA PRO A 36 -5.32 16.53 9.03
C PRO A 36 -5.23 15.83 7.66
N TYR A 37 -5.41 14.51 7.57
CA TYR A 37 -5.30 13.80 6.30
C TYR A 37 -6.44 14.16 5.33
N THR A 38 -6.07 14.28 4.05
CA THR A 38 -7.01 14.55 2.95
C THR A 38 -7.53 13.24 2.34
N PRO A 39 -8.75 13.24 1.75
CA PRO A 39 -9.25 12.07 1.03
C PRO A 39 -8.26 11.56 -0.02
N MET A 40 -8.18 10.24 -0.13
CA MET A 40 -7.41 9.59 -1.19
C MET A 40 -8.02 9.91 -2.56
N THR A 41 -7.16 10.02 -3.57
CA THR A 41 -7.58 10.27 -4.96
C THR A 41 -7.33 9.04 -5.83
N VAL A 42 -8.08 8.91 -6.92
CA VAL A 42 -7.88 7.84 -7.89
C VAL A 42 -8.06 8.36 -9.31
N THR A 43 -7.04 8.21 -10.14
CA THR A 43 -7.06 8.54 -11.57
C THR A 43 -6.54 7.35 -12.36
N GLY A 44 -7.43 6.65 -13.08
CA GLY A 44 -7.10 5.37 -13.71
C GLY A 44 -6.66 4.35 -12.66
N THR A 45 -5.41 3.86 -12.77
CA THR A 45 -4.77 2.96 -11.79
C THR A 45 -3.81 3.67 -10.83
N THR A 46 -3.84 5.01 -10.79
CA THR A 46 -3.04 5.80 -9.86
C THR A 46 -3.85 6.19 -8.65
N VAL A 47 -3.40 5.77 -7.48
CA VAL A 47 -3.96 6.10 -6.17
C VAL A 47 -3.07 7.18 -5.54
N GLY A 48 -3.68 8.29 -5.14
CA GLY A 48 -3.00 9.42 -4.51
C GLY A 48 -3.35 9.53 -3.03
N VAL A 49 -2.35 9.95 -2.27
CA VAL A 49 -2.40 10.24 -0.84
C VAL A 49 -1.58 11.52 -0.59
N LEU A 50 -1.68 12.13 0.58
CA LEU A 50 -0.91 13.33 0.91
C LEU A 50 0.58 13.17 0.56
N GLY A 51 1.02 13.99 -0.39
CA GLY A 51 2.40 14.08 -0.86
C GLY A 51 2.94 12.85 -1.61
N ARG A 52 2.14 11.83 -1.92
CA ARG A 52 2.61 10.61 -2.60
C ARG A 52 1.56 10.04 -3.55
N SER A 53 1.99 9.23 -4.51
CA SER A 53 1.09 8.43 -5.34
C SER A 53 1.67 7.05 -5.66
N LEU A 54 0.78 6.08 -5.86
CA LEU A 54 1.10 4.73 -6.30
C LEU A 54 0.29 4.42 -7.55
N THR A 55 0.96 4.08 -8.64
CA THR A 55 0.33 3.54 -9.84
C THR A 55 0.51 2.03 -9.82
N PHE A 56 -0.58 1.26 -9.80
CA PHE A 56 -0.50 -0.19 -9.95
C PHE A 56 -0.57 -0.59 -11.43
N GLY A 57 0.22 -1.61 -11.77
CA GLY A 57 0.27 -2.23 -13.08
C GLY A 57 -0.91 -3.16 -13.32
N PRO A 58 -1.02 -3.72 -14.52
CA PRO A 58 -2.14 -4.59 -14.85
C PRO A 58 -2.12 -5.84 -13.98
N ASP A 59 -0.97 -6.31 -13.50
CA ASP A 59 -0.81 -7.48 -12.62
C ASP A 59 -1.15 -7.18 -11.14
N GLY A 60 -1.55 -5.95 -10.84
CA GLY A 60 -1.93 -5.49 -9.51
C GLY A 60 -0.75 -5.00 -8.67
N PHE A 61 0.49 -5.24 -9.08
CA PHE A 61 1.68 -4.79 -8.35
C PHE A 61 2.03 -3.33 -8.66
N PRO A 62 2.82 -2.65 -7.80
CA PRO A 62 3.27 -1.28 -8.07
C PRO A 62 4.05 -1.17 -9.39
N ALA A 63 3.54 -0.37 -10.32
CA ALA A 63 4.26 0.04 -11.52
C ALA A 63 5.13 1.28 -11.27
N ALA A 64 4.64 2.22 -10.45
CA ALA A 64 5.37 3.40 -10.02
C ALA A 64 4.93 3.81 -8.61
N ILE A 65 5.87 4.37 -7.84
CA ILE A 65 5.59 4.99 -6.55
C ILE A 65 6.34 6.32 -6.55
N ARG A 66 5.61 7.42 -6.31
CA ARG A 66 6.15 8.78 -6.36
C ARG A 66 5.98 9.46 -5.01
N SER A 67 7.03 10.16 -4.61
CA SER A 67 7.00 11.12 -3.50
C SER A 67 7.11 12.53 -4.05
N TYR A 68 6.30 13.44 -3.52
CA TYR A 68 6.31 14.87 -3.83
C TYR A 68 6.87 15.69 -2.67
N PHE A 69 7.33 15.04 -1.60
CA PHE A 69 8.03 15.71 -0.52
C PHE A 69 9.35 16.29 -1.02
N THR A 70 9.61 17.54 -0.65
CA THR A 70 10.91 18.19 -0.86
C THR A 70 12.02 17.44 -0.11
N ALA A 71 13.28 17.66 -0.48
CA ALA A 71 14.42 16.94 0.10
C ALA A 71 14.50 17.06 1.63
N GLY A 72 14.08 18.20 2.20
CA GLY A 72 14.02 18.41 3.65
C GLY A 72 12.81 17.76 4.34
N ASN A 73 11.89 17.15 3.60
CA ASN A 73 10.64 16.58 4.10
C ASN A 73 9.75 17.56 4.90
N THR A 74 9.88 18.86 4.65
CA THR A 74 9.16 19.94 5.35
C THR A 74 8.07 20.59 4.49
N ALA A 75 8.01 20.27 3.21
CA ALA A 75 7.02 20.78 2.27
C ALA A 75 6.71 19.76 1.17
N ILE A 76 5.52 19.86 0.58
CA ILE A 76 5.09 19.09 -0.59
C ILE A 76 5.20 19.99 -1.82
N GLY A 77 6.00 19.58 -2.80
CA GLY A 77 6.18 20.26 -4.07
C GLY A 77 5.38 19.64 -5.22
N THR A 78 5.69 20.06 -6.45
CA THR A 78 5.05 19.53 -7.68
C THR A 78 5.93 18.54 -8.43
N ALA A 79 7.25 18.57 -8.20
CA ALA A 79 8.20 17.67 -8.84
C ALA A 79 8.20 16.30 -8.14
N PRO A 80 7.85 15.20 -8.85
CA PRO A 80 7.87 13.88 -8.26
C PRO A 80 9.29 13.30 -8.20
N ARG A 81 9.58 12.57 -7.13
CA ARG A 81 10.70 11.63 -7.01
C ARG A 81 10.20 10.21 -7.13
N GLU A 82 10.71 9.47 -8.13
CA GLU A 82 10.45 8.05 -8.28
C GLU A 82 11.13 7.24 -7.17
N VAL A 83 10.36 6.40 -6.48
CA VAL A 83 10.84 5.46 -5.47
C VAL A 83 11.29 4.15 -6.13
N LEU A 84 10.61 3.73 -7.20
CA LEU A 84 10.95 2.53 -7.95
C LEU A 84 11.69 2.91 -9.24
N ALA A 85 12.76 2.18 -9.55
CA ALA A 85 13.45 2.26 -10.84
C ALA A 85 12.77 1.42 -11.93
N ALA A 86 11.96 0.44 -11.52
CA ALA A 86 11.17 -0.40 -12.41
C ALA A 86 9.95 -0.97 -11.67
N PRO A 87 8.89 -1.38 -12.39
CA PRO A 87 7.74 -2.04 -11.78
C PRO A 87 8.14 -3.23 -10.90
N LEU A 88 7.49 -3.32 -9.73
CA LEU A 88 7.55 -4.48 -8.85
C LEU A 88 6.92 -5.68 -9.55
N ARG A 89 7.51 -6.86 -9.44
CA ARG A 89 6.97 -8.08 -10.08
C ARG A 89 7.16 -9.30 -9.21
N LEU A 90 6.14 -10.15 -9.13
CA LEU A 90 6.32 -11.54 -8.70
C LEU A 90 6.87 -12.34 -9.89
N VAL A 91 8.13 -12.76 -9.79
CA VAL A 91 8.78 -13.62 -10.79
C VAL A 91 8.66 -15.05 -10.31
N VAL A 92 8.07 -15.89 -11.15
CA VAL A 92 8.00 -17.34 -10.94
C VAL A 92 8.77 -18.00 -12.08
N ARG A 93 9.64 -18.96 -11.77
CA ARG A 93 10.39 -19.74 -12.75
C ARG A 93 9.98 -21.20 -12.71
N ASP A 94 9.86 -21.79 -13.89
CA ASP A 94 9.75 -23.24 -14.02
C ASP A 94 11.05 -23.95 -13.62
N SER A 95 11.02 -25.27 -13.54
CA SER A 95 12.20 -26.08 -13.22
C SER A 95 13.27 -26.07 -14.33
N ALA A 96 12.95 -25.58 -15.52
CA ALA A 96 13.91 -25.37 -16.62
C ALA A 96 14.58 -23.98 -16.56
N GLY A 97 14.18 -23.12 -15.62
CA GLY A 97 14.76 -21.80 -15.39
C GLY A 97 14.09 -20.65 -16.16
N HIS A 98 12.98 -20.91 -16.88
CA HIS A 98 12.28 -19.87 -17.63
C HIS A 98 11.29 -19.09 -16.75
N ASP A 99 11.29 -17.76 -16.87
CA ASP A 99 10.30 -16.89 -16.23
C ASP A 99 8.90 -17.15 -16.84
N LEU A 100 7.90 -17.37 -15.98
CA LEU A 100 6.52 -17.58 -16.43
C LEU A 100 5.90 -16.30 -17.00
N ALA A 101 5.20 -16.44 -18.12
CA ALA A 101 4.42 -15.36 -18.71
C ALA A 101 2.99 -15.37 -18.16
N TRP A 102 2.65 -14.36 -17.36
CA TRP A 102 1.31 -14.16 -16.81
C TRP A 102 0.37 -13.50 -17.82
N ARG A 103 -0.84 -14.04 -17.96
CA ARG A 103 -1.92 -13.48 -18.78
C ARG A 103 -3.20 -13.32 -17.96
N GLY A 104 -4.13 -12.49 -18.42
CA GLY A 104 -5.42 -12.26 -17.75
C GLY A 104 -5.86 -10.81 -17.85
N ALA A 105 -7.06 -10.53 -17.35
CA ALA A 105 -7.61 -9.18 -17.30
C ALA A 105 -6.74 -8.24 -16.43
N PRO A 106 -6.63 -6.96 -16.78
CA PRO A 106 -5.89 -6.00 -15.96
C PRO A 106 -6.54 -5.82 -14.58
N ALA A 107 -5.75 -5.37 -13.62
CA ALA A 107 -6.19 -5.07 -12.27
C ALA A 107 -7.32 -4.03 -12.27
N THR A 108 -8.28 -4.18 -11.37
CA THR A 108 -9.44 -3.30 -11.23
C THR A 108 -9.59 -2.83 -9.80
N ILE A 109 -10.00 -1.57 -9.64
CA ILE A 109 -10.37 -1.02 -8.34
C ILE A 109 -11.64 -1.75 -7.85
N ALA A 110 -11.55 -2.32 -6.65
CA ALA A 110 -12.63 -3.04 -5.99
C ALA A 110 -13.24 -2.26 -4.82
N LYS A 111 -12.51 -1.27 -4.27
CA LYS A 111 -12.96 -0.44 -3.14
C LYS A 111 -12.49 1.00 -3.27
N ARG A 112 -13.38 1.93 -2.95
CA ARG A 112 -13.12 3.38 -2.87
C ARG A 112 -13.77 3.93 -1.61
N ALA A 113 -12.95 4.37 -0.67
CA ALA A 113 -13.35 5.11 0.51
C ALA A 113 -12.47 6.36 0.64
N ALA A 114 -12.83 7.27 1.54
CA ALA A 114 -12.04 8.47 1.78
C ALA A 114 -10.65 8.13 2.32
N GLY A 115 -10.57 7.14 3.22
CA GLY A 115 -9.34 6.69 3.86
C GLY A 115 -8.67 5.48 3.23
N ALA A 116 -9.33 4.75 2.31
CA ALA A 116 -8.82 3.49 1.77
C ALA A 116 -9.18 3.30 0.28
N VAL A 117 -8.25 2.75 -0.50
CA VAL A 117 -8.49 2.32 -1.88
C VAL A 117 -7.97 0.91 -2.09
N GLY A 118 -8.83 0.01 -2.55
CA GLY A 118 -8.49 -1.40 -2.77
C GLY A 118 -8.66 -1.83 -4.22
N TRP A 119 -7.82 -2.76 -4.69
CA TRP A 119 -7.87 -3.33 -6.03
C TRP A 119 -7.55 -4.83 -6.04
N THR A 120 -7.94 -5.47 -7.14
CA THR A 120 -7.72 -6.90 -7.35
C THR A 120 -7.17 -7.19 -8.73
N ALA A 121 -6.43 -8.29 -8.88
CA ALA A 121 -5.99 -8.79 -10.16
C ALA A 121 -5.95 -10.32 -10.16
N THR A 122 -6.36 -10.92 -11.28
CA THR A 122 -6.21 -12.36 -11.52
C THR A 122 -5.30 -12.57 -12.73
N ARG A 123 -4.41 -13.54 -12.61
CA ARG A 123 -3.43 -13.92 -13.62
C ARG A 123 -3.32 -15.42 -13.73
N GLN A 124 -3.00 -15.90 -14.93
CA GLN A 124 -2.80 -17.32 -15.21
C GLN A 124 -1.55 -17.53 -16.07
N SER A 125 -0.87 -18.65 -15.84
CA SER A 125 0.22 -19.15 -16.67
C SER A 125 0.20 -20.67 -16.62
N GLY A 126 -0.22 -21.32 -17.72
CA GLY A 126 -0.45 -22.76 -17.74
C GLY A 126 -1.40 -23.20 -16.62
N ALA A 127 -0.95 -24.13 -15.78
CA ALA A 127 -1.72 -24.63 -14.63
C ALA A 127 -1.68 -23.75 -13.38
N LEU A 128 -0.94 -22.63 -13.41
CA LEU A 128 -0.79 -21.73 -12.26
C LEU A 128 -1.74 -20.56 -12.39
N GLY A 129 -2.48 -20.30 -11.30
CA GLY A 129 -3.26 -19.10 -11.09
C GLY A 129 -2.64 -18.22 -10.00
N MET A 130 -2.58 -16.93 -10.26
CA MET A 130 -2.20 -15.91 -9.28
C MET A 130 -3.37 -14.96 -9.07
N HIS A 131 -3.71 -14.72 -7.81
CA HIS A 131 -4.72 -13.74 -7.40
C HIS A 131 -4.09 -12.74 -6.44
N VAL A 132 -4.22 -11.46 -6.75
CA VAL A 132 -3.71 -10.34 -5.96
C VAL A 132 -4.89 -9.57 -5.41
N ARG A 133 -4.87 -9.30 -4.11
CA ARG A 133 -5.69 -8.27 -3.45
C ARG A 133 -4.76 -7.27 -2.82
N ALA A 134 -5.04 -5.99 -2.99
CA ALA A 134 -4.26 -4.94 -2.38
C ALA A 134 -5.17 -3.84 -1.86
N GLN A 135 -4.73 -3.16 -0.80
CA GLN A 135 -5.38 -1.99 -0.25
C GLN A 135 -4.32 -0.99 0.19
N MET A 136 -4.52 0.27 -0.18
CA MET A 136 -3.72 1.40 0.26
C MET A 136 -4.57 2.29 1.17
N GLU A 137 -3.98 2.72 2.29
CA GLU A 137 -4.61 3.61 3.27
C GLU A 137 -4.15 5.07 3.10
N PHE A 138 -4.86 6.01 3.74
CA PHE A 138 -4.61 7.46 3.70
C PHE A 138 -3.26 7.90 4.27
N GLU A 139 -2.57 7.03 4.99
CA GLU A 139 -1.20 7.24 5.47
C GLU A 139 -0.15 6.68 4.50
N GLY A 140 -0.59 5.99 3.45
CA GLY A 140 0.19 5.43 2.36
C GLY A 140 0.72 4.01 2.62
N THR A 141 0.40 3.41 3.76
CA THR A 141 0.57 1.97 3.98
C THR A 141 -0.19 1.22 2.89
N THR A 142 0.47 0.27 2.22
CA THR A 142 -0.16 -0.53 1.17
C THR A 142 0.08 -2.01 1.46
N GLU A 143 -1.00 -2.74 1.71
CA GLU A 143 -0.97 -4.18 1.95
C GLU A 143 -1.24 -4.95 0.65
N TYR A 144 -0.55 -6.09 0.49
CA TYR A 144 -0.74 -7.01 -0.62
C TYR A 144 -0.92 -8.44 -0.10
N VAL A 145 -2.02 -9.08 -0.51
CA VAL A 145 -2.24 -10.52 -0.34
C VAL A 145 -2.16 -11.19 -1.70
N VAL A 146 -1.12 -12.00 -1.89
CA VAL A 146 -0.85 -12.71 -3.15
C VAL A 146 -1.07 -14.20 -2.93
N THR A 147 -2.02 -14.76 -3.67
CA THR A 147 -2.32 -16.20 -3.67
C THR A 147 -1.83 -16.82 -4.96
N LEU A 148 -0.89 -17.77 -4.87
CA LEU A 148 -0.41 -18.59 -5.99
C LEU A 148 -0.96 -20.01 -5.83
N ARG A 149 -1.70 -20.51 -6.82
CA ARG A 149 -2.33 -21.84 -6.81
C ARG A 149 -1.98 -22.61 -8.06
N ALA A 150 -1.71 -23.90 -7.91
CA ALA A 150 -1.52 -24.82 -9.03
C ALA A 150 -2.74 -25.76 -9.14
N ALA A 151 -3.31 -25.88 -10.34
CA ALA A 151 -4.41 -26.82 -10.61
C ALA A 151 -3.94 -28.28 -10.71
N GLN A 152 -2.64 -28.49 -10.89
CA GLN A 152 -1.99 -29.80 -10.91
C GLN A 152 -0.58 -29.71 -10.32
N ARG A 153 0.03 -30.85 -9.99
CA ARG A 153 1.41 -30.90 -9.49
C ARG A 153 2.34 -30.19 -10.48
N THR A 154 2.94 -29.09 -10.04
CA THR A 154 3.76 -28.22 -10.88
C THR A 154 5.10 -27.99 -10.20
N ALA A 155 6.21 -28.34 -10.87
CA ALA A 155 7.55 -28.08 -10.35
C ALA A 155 7.96 -26.62 -10.66
N LEU A 156 8.46 -25.92 -9.64
CA LEU A 156 8.96 -24.55 -9.75
C LEU A 156 10.41 -24.50 -9.33
N GLY A 157 11.22 -23.75 -10.07
CA GLY A 157 12.62 -23.52 -9.74
C GLY A 157 12.82 -22.33 -8.79
N ASP A 158 11.97 -21.31 -8.89
CA ASP A 158 12.07 -20.11 -8.05
C ASP A 158 10.73 -19.35 -7.98
N VAL A 159 10.47 -18.72 -6.84
CA VAL A 159 9.35 -17.79 -6.63
C VAL A 159 9.89 -16.62 -5.81
N ARG A 160 9.99 -15.44 -6.43
CA ARG A 160 10.55 -14.26 -5.77
C ARG A 160 9.80 -12.99 -6.11
N LEU A 161 9.74 -12.10 -5.13
CA LEU A 161 9.34 -10.72 -5.37
C LEU A 161 10.57 -9.91 -5.82
N ARG A 162 10.49 -9.28 -6.99
CA ARG A 162 11.57 -8.44 -7.52
C ARG A 162 11.18 -6.98 -7.45
N SER A 163 11.95 -6.21 -6.70
CA SER A 163 11.91 -4.74 -6.66
C SER A 163 13.21 -4.17 -7.21
N ARG A 164 13.15 -2.96 -7.77
CA ARG A 164 14.34 -2.14 -8.03
C ARG A 164 14.04 -0.74 -7.56
N CYS A 165 14.80 -0.24 -6.60
CA CYS A 165 14.62 1.12 -6.09
C CYS A 165 15.28 2.13 -7.02
N GLY A 166 14.67 3.31 -7.14
CA GLY A 166 15.27 4.47 -7.80
C GLY A 166 16.60 4.82 -7.14
N ARG A 167 17.63 5.13 -7.93
CA ARG A 167 18.89 5.64 -7.37
C ARG A 167 18.60 6.96 -6.65
N MET A 168 18.99 7.04 -5.39
CA MET A 168 19.10 8.30 -4.68
C MET A 168 20.28 9.05 -5.32
N ARG A 169 20.01 10.10 -6.10
CA ARG A 169 21.11 10.98 -6.53
C ARG A 169 21.57 11.75 -5.30
N PRO A 170 22.89 11.83 -5.03
CA PRO A 170 23.38 12.75 -4.02
C PRO A 170 23.00 14.18 -4.43
N ASN A 171 22.60 15.01 -3.47
CA ASN A 171 22.45 16.45 -3.70
C ASN A 171 23.80 16.99 -4.18
N THR A 172 23.83 17.52 -5.40
CA THR A 172 24.87 18.46 -5.85
C THR A 172 24.54 19.85 -5.36
#